data_AF-A0A178CY11-F1
#
_entry.id   AF-A0A178CY11-F1
#
_cell.length_a   1.000
_cell.length_b   1.000
_cell.length_c   1.000
_cell.angle_alpha   90.00
_cell.angle_beta   90.00
_cell.angle_gamma   90.00
#
_symmetry.space_group_name_H-M   'P 1'
#
loop_
_entity.id
_entity.type
_entity.pdbx_description
1 polymer ?
#
loop_
_entity_poly.entity_id
_entity_poly.type
_entity_poly.pdbx_seq_one_letter_code
_entity_poly.pdbx_strand_id
1 'polypeptide(L)'
;MGLPPSFGSAHVGETFSCALCANNELPSAQSTKSVSGTRILAEMQTPSQAVPLELYAADDLTEDSSSHSGPGSALQRIIRFDLKEEGNHVLAVNVTYTETLSGDGQATGGRVRSFRKLYQFLAQPCVSVRTKTTELEAVKVSDKAHGPYEKATLLRYVLEAQLENVSDAPILLQQTKLQPKLPFKSTSLNWDAEQDNDVAAEYPSLKPRDIIQVAFLVEQEQGVAEGLEDLKDSIKRDGRAVLGQLAIQWRTEMGERGSLSTGNLLTRRKVA
;
A
#
# COMPACT_ATOMS: atom_id res chain seq x y z
N MET A 1 5.93 27.76 18.27
CA MET A 1 6.13 26.32 18.54
C MET A 1 5.98 25.58 17.23
N GLY A 2 7.09 25.38 16.52
CA GLY A 2 7.08 24.64 15.26
C GLY A 2 6.90 23.16 15.55
N LEU A 3 5.89 22.53 14.94
CA LEU A 3 5.82 21.08 14.86
C LEU A 3 7.12 20.56 14.23
N PRO A 4 7.63 19.38 14.62
CA PRO A 4 8.78 18.79 13.95
C PRO A 4 8.55 18.79 12.43
N PRO A 5 9.52 19.22 11.60
CA PRO A 5 9.34 19.33 10.15
C PRO A 5 9.14 17.98 9.44
N SER A 6 9.42 16.86 10.12
CA SER A 6 9.35 15.54 9.54
C SER A 6 8.13 14.80 10.07
N PHE A 7 7.17 14.55 9.19
CA PHE A 7 6.56 13.21 9.20
C PHE A 7 7.72 12.21 9.27
N GLY A 8 7.64 11.19 10.12
CA GLY A 8 8.63 10.10 10.08
C GLY A 8 8.85 9.63 8.64
N SER A 9 9.99 8.98 8.37
CA SER A 9 10.27 8.35 7.08
C SER A 9 9.02 7.61 6.57
N ALA A 10 8.45 8.06 5.46
CA ALA A 10 7.23 7.49 4.89
C ALA A 10 7.63 6.61 3.71
N HIS A 11 7.25 5.34 3.72
CA HIS A 11 7.61 4.43 2.64
C HIS A 11 6.44 3.99 1.78
N VAL A 12 6.71 3.80 0.50
CA VAL A 12 5.78 3.20 -0.45
C VAL A 12 5.50 1.76 -0.05
N GLY A 13 4.21 1.43 -0.02
CA GLY A 13 3.68 0.16 0.43
C GLY A 13 3.08 0.19 1.83
N GLU A 14 3.33 1.25 2.61
CA GLU A 14 2.81 1.42 3.97
C GLU A 14 1.52 2.26 3.99
N THR A 15 0.75 2.11 5.07
CA THR A 15 -0.43 2.95 5.34
C THR A 15 -0.03 4.15 6.18
N PHE A 16 0.03 5.32 5.55
CA PHE A 16 0.18 6.59 6.25
C PHE A 16 -1.04 6.85 7.15
N SER A 17 -0.82 7.00 8.45
CA SER A 17 -1.86 7.32 9.43
C SER A 17 -1.52 8.58 10.20
N CYS A 18 -2.50 9.48 10.34
CA CYS A 18 -2.27 10.76 11.03
C CYS A 18 -3.52 11.19 11.82
N ALA A 19 -3.30 11.74 13.01
CA ALA A 19 -4.34 12.36 13.82
C ALA A 19 -4.39 13.87 13.53
N LEU A 20 -5.55 14.34 13.09
CA LEU A 20 -5.87 15.74 12.88
C LEU A 20 -6.64 16.26 14.09
N CYS A 21 -6.18 17.37 14.67
CA CYS A 21 -6.82 17.99 15.83
C CYS A 21 -7.12 19.46 15.52
N ALA A 22 -8.39 19.86 15.62
CA ALA A 22 -8.83 21.24 15.52
C ALA A 22 -9.25 21.74 16.90
N ASN A 23 -8.43 22.60 17.50
CA ASN A 23 -8.64 23.13 18.85
C ASN A 23 -9.38 24.46 18.80
N ASN A 24 -10.39 24.61 19.65
CA ASN A 24 -11.08 25.87 19.89
C ASN A 24 -10.33 26.66 20.97
N GLU A 25 -9.42 27.53 20.56
CA GLU A 25 -8.60 28.35 21.46
C GLU A 25 -9.28 29.64 21.94
N LEU A 26 -10.61 29.72 21.88
CA LEU A 26 -11.32 30.85 22.47
C LEU A 26 -11.10 30.90 23.98
N PRO A 27 -10.83 32.08 24.58
CA PRO A 27 -10.75 32.23 26.02
C PRO A 27 -12.12 31.98 26.65
N SER A 28 -12.18 31.13 27.68
CA SER A 28 -13.41 30.84 28.43
C SER A 28 -14.05 32.08 29.08
N ALA A 29 -13.28 33.16 29.29
CA ALA A 29 -13.73 34.43 29.85
C ALA A 29 -14.41 35.38 28.83
N GLN A 30 -14.32 35.11 27.51
CA GLN A 30 -14.96 35.93 26.48
C GLN A 30 -16.27 35.30 26.00
N SER A 31 -17.41 35.77 26.51
CA SER A 31 -18.76 35.28 26.16
C SER A 31 -19.38 35.91 24.90
N THR A 32 -18.67 36.85 24.26
CA THR A 32 -19.16 37.60 23.09
C THR A 32 -18.96 36.85 21.77
N LYS A 33 -18.24 35.73 21.80
CA LYS A 33 -17.90 34.90 20.64
C LYS A 33 -18.14 33.43 20.94
N SER A 34 -18.80 32.74 20.02
CA SER A 34 -18.93 31.28 20.05
C SER A 34 -18.54 30.68 18.71
N VAL A 35 -17.89 29.52 18.73
CA VAL A 35 -17.57 28.73 17.54
C VAL A 35 -18.44 27.49 17.52
N SER A 36 -19.08 27.23 16.39
CA SER A 36 -19.91 26.04 16.16
C SER A 36 -19.72 25.49 14.75
N GLY A 37 -20.18 24.26 14.50
CA GLY A 37 -20.14 23.65 13.17
C GLY A 37 -18.73 23.38 12.63
N THR A 38 -17.75 23.17 13.51
CA THR A 38 -16.38 22.83 13.10
C THR A 38 -16.37 21.54 12.29
N ARG A 39 -15.82 21.61 11.08
CA ARG A 39 -15.69 20.48 10.15
C ARG A 39 -14.28 20.45 9.59
N ILE A 40 -13.73 19.25 9.51
CA ILE A 40 -12.43 18.98 8.90
C ILE A 40 -12.67 18.21 7.60
N LEU A 41 -12.06 18.68 6.51
CA LEU A 41 -11.95 17.97 5.24
C LEU A 41 -10.46 17.76 4.96
N ALA A 42 -10.09 16.58 4.50
CA ALA A 42 -8.72 16.25 4.16
C ALA A 42 -8.65 15.66 2.75
N GLU A 43 -7.61 16.01 2.02
CA GLU A 43 -7.26 15.41 0.74
C GLU A 43 -5.77 15.07 0.75
N MET A 44 -5.41 13.94 0.14
CA MET A 44 -4.03 13.58 -0.14
C MET A 44 -3.73 13.91 -1.59
N GLN A 45 -2.74 14.77 -1.82
CA GLN A 45 -2.21 15.06 -3.15
C GLN A 45 -0.98 14.20 -3.35
N THR A 46 -1.08 13.19 -4.22
CA THR A 46 0.05 12.40 -4.70
C THR A 46 0.66 13.09 -5.93
N PRO A 47 1.83 12.63 -6.42
CA PRO A 47 2.40 13.13 -7.67
C PRO A 47 1.47 12.99 -8.88
N SER A 48 0.59 11.99 -8.89
CA SER A 48 -0.32 11.71 -10.01
C SER A 48 -1.71 12.32 -9.85
N GLN A 49 -2.22 12.47 -8.63
CA GLN A 49 -3.63 12.82 -8.40
C GLN A 49 -3.90 13.42 -7.02
N ALA A 50 -5.09 14.02 -6.85
CA ALA A 50 -5.62 14.43 -5.55
C ALA A 50 -6.78 13.53 -5.15
N VAL A 51 -6.68 12.91 -3.97
CA VAL A 51 -7.65 11.94 -3.45
C VAL A 51 -8.28 12.49 -2.16
N PRO A 52 -9.59 12.70 -2.09
CA PRO A 52 -10.26 13.06 -0.83
C PRO A 52 -10.16 11.90 0.17
N LEU A 53 -9.91 12.22 1.45
CA LEU A 53 -9.74 11.24 2.51
C LEU A 53 -11.00 11.10 3.36
N GLU A 54 -11.27 9.88 3.79
CA GLU A 54 -12.24 9.61 4.85
C GLU A 54 -11.64 9.95 6.22
N LEU A 55 -12.46 10.55 7.09
CA LEU A 55 -12.06 10.99 8.43
C LEU A 55 -12.77 10.15 9.47
N TYR A 56 -12.03 9.26 10.13
CA TYR A 56 -12.53 8.44 11.22
C TYR A 56 -12.56 9.24 12.53
N ALA A 57 -13.60 9.05 13.33
CA ALA A 57 -13.63 9.59 14.69
C ALA A 57 -12.54 8.92 15.54
N ALA A 58 -11.93 9.67 16.45
CA ALA A 58 -10.89 9.13 17.34
C ALA A 58 -11.47 8.32 18.52
N ASP A 59 -12.74 8.54 18.87
CA ASP A 59 -13.48 7.82 19.91
C ASP A 59 -14.75 7.18 19.34
N ASP A 60 -15.13 6.02 19.90
CA ASP A 60 -16.36 5.25 19.61
C ASP A 60 -17.63 5.91 20.21
N LEU A 61 -17.50 7.16 20.66
CA LEU A 61 -18.60 7.96 21.16
C LEU A 61 -19.37 8.51 19.96
N THR A 62 -20.53 7.90 19.75
CA THR A 62 -21.68 8.35 18.97
C THR A 62 -21.66 9.83 18.61
N GLU A 63 -22.03 10.11 17.36
CA GLU A 63 -22.16 11.43 16.72
C GLU A 63 -23.15 12.41 17.39
N ASP A 64 -23.29 12.42 18.72
CA ASP A 64 -24.01 13.43 19.50
C ASP A 64 -23.17 14.70 19.59
N SER A 65 -23.16 15.37 18.45
CA SER A 65 -22.47 16.60 18.08
C SER A 65 -23.10 17.83 18.76
N SER A 66 -23.11 17.84 20.10
CA SER A 66 -23.42 19.03 20.90
C SER A 66 -22.39 19.35 21.99
N SER A 67 -21.52 18.41 22.36
CA SER A 67 -20.57 18.57 23.49
C SER A 67 -19.22 19.19 23.12
N HIS A 68 -18.85 19.26 21.83
CA HIS A 68 -17.56 19.82 21.37
C HIS A 68 -17.62 21.31 20.98
N SER A 69 -18.69 22.04 21.33
CA SER A 69 -18.93 23.42 20.89
C SER A 69 -18.61 24.48 21.96
N GLY A 70 -17.64 24.22 22.83
CA GLY A 70 -17.23 25.13 23.91
C GLY A 70 -15.81 25.67 23.75
N PRO A 71 -15.48 26.84 24.33
CA PRO A 71 -14.09 27.29 24.47
C PRO A 71 -13.22 26.20 25.11
N GLY A 72 -12.06 25.91 24.52
CA GLY A 72 -11.13 24.86 24.96
C GLY A 72 -11.45 23.44 24.46
N SER A 73 -12.51 23.24 23.65
CA SER A 73 -12.80 21.94 23.04
C SER A 73 -11.85 21.62 21.88
N ALA A 74 -11.74 20.34 21.53
CA ALA A 74 -10.97 19.88 20.38
C ALA A 74 -11.79 18.87 19.55
N LEU A 75 -11.75 19.02 18.22
CA LEU A 75 -12.27 18.04 17.28
C LEU A 75 -11.09 17.21 16.75
N GLN A 76 -11.06 15.93 17.09
CA GLN A 76 -10.04 15.01 16.62
C GLN A 76 -10.59 14.06 15.55
N ARG A 77 -9.81 13.85 14.49
CA ARG A 77 -10.09 12.89 13.43
C ARG A 77 -8.83 12.13 13.07
N ILE A 78 -8.97 10.88 12.64
CA ILE A 78 -7.88 10.06 12.15
C ILE A 78 -8.07 9.87 10.65
N ILE A 79 -7.00 10.06 9.90
CA ILE A 79 -6.93 9.74 8.48
C ILE A 79 -6.01 8.55 8.26
N ARG A 80 -6.31 7.77 7.21
CA ARG A 80 -5.47 6.67 6.73
C ARG A 80 -5.36 6.76 5.21
N PHE A 81 -4.17 6.53 4.69
CA PHE A 81 -3.93 6.56 3.25
C PHE A 81 -2.80 5.60 2.88
N ASP A 82 -3.05 4.71 1.92
CA ASP A 82 -2.03 3.78 1.45
C ASP A 82 -1.10 4.45 0.44
N LEU A 83 0.19 4.49 0.76
CA LEU A 83 1.21 5.09 -0.09
C LEU A 83 1.57 4.12 -1.23
N LYS A 84 1.08 4.41 -2.44
CA LYS A 84 1.31 3.56 -3.62
C LYS A 84 2.32 4.14 -4.61
N GLU A 85 2.66 5.42 -4.45
CA GLU A 85 3.50 6.16 -5.38
C GLU A 85 4.70 6.74 -4.64
N GLU A 86 5.85 6.76 -5.30
CA GLU A 86 7.04 7.42 -4.80
C GLU A 86 6.98 8.93 -5.08
N GLY A 87 7.62 9.72 -4.23
CA GLY A 87 7.78 11.15 -4.45
C GLY A 87 6.95 12.01 -3.52
N ASN A 88 6.72 13.24 -3.95
CA ASN A 88 6.19 14.29 -3.08
C ASN A 88 4.68 14.13 -2.86
N HIS A 89 4.29 14.00 -1.59
CA HIS A 89 2.91 13.95 -1.16
C HIS A 89 2.57 15.19 -0.33
N VAL A 90 1.34 15.70 -0.50
CA VAL A 90 0.84 16.82 0.28
C VAL A 90 -0.51 16.46 0.88
N LEU A 91 -0.54 16.34 2.20
CA LEU A 91 -1.79 16.29 2.95
C LEU A 91 -2.35 17.71 3.09
N ALA A 92 -3.45 17.99 2.40
CA ALA A 92 -4.14 19.26 2.47
C ALA A 92 -5.39 19.14 3.35
N VAL A 93 -5.41 19.92 4.43
CA VAL A 93 -6.48 19.92 5.43
C VAL A 93 -7.20 21.24 5.40
N ASN A 94 -8.50 21.21 5.12
CA ASN A 94 -9.39 22.37 5.16
C ASN A 94 -10.26 22.27 6.41
N VAL A 95 -10.20 23.29 7.25
CA VAL A 95 -11.05 23.40 8.45
C VAL A 95 -12.03 24.53 8.22
N THR A 96 -13.33 24.24 8.41
CA THR A 96 -14.41 25.21 8.30
C THR A 96 -15.18 25.28 9.61
N TYR A 97 -15.52 26.47 10.08
CA TYR A 97 -16.30 26.65 11.31
C TYR A 97 -17.15 27.92 11.19
N THR A 98 -18.20 28.02 12.01
CA THR A 98 -19.06 29.19 12.10
C THR A 98 -18.71 29.96 13.37
N GLU A 99 -18.33 31.22 13.23
CA GLU A 99 -18.16 32.16 14.34
C GLU A 99 -19.46 32.97 14.50
N THR A 100 -20.06 32.93 15.69
CA THR A 100 -21.22 33.76 16.04
C THR A 100 -20.80 34.82 17.04
N LEU A 101 -21.22 36.07 16.81
CA LEU A 101 -21.00 37.19 17.70
C LEU A 101 -22.29 37.49 18.49
N SER A 102 -22.18 37.48 19.81
CA SER A 102 -23.24 37.89 20.74
C SER A 102 -22.91 39.30 21.25
N GLY A 103 -23.59 40.32 20.70
CA GLY A 103 -23.54 41.70 21.17
C GLY A 103 -24.88 42.16 21.74
N ASP A 104 -24.87 42.92 22.84
CA ASP A 104 -26.01 43.61 23.50
C ASP A 104 -27.42 43.07 23.22
N GLY A 105 -27.65 41.78 23.51
CA GLY A 105 -28.97 41.16 23.52
C GLY A 105 -29.52 40.69 22.16
N GLN A 106 -28.81 40.84 21.05
CA GLN A 106 -29.18 40.25 19.76
C GLN A 106 -28.00 39.55 19.08
N ALA A 107 -28.12 38.23 18.87
CA ALA A 107 -27.15 37.44 18.11
C ALA A 107 -27.05 37.98 16.68
N THR A 108 -25.94 38.64 16.36
CA THR A 108 -25.71 39.22 15.04
C THR A 108 -25.01 38.18 14.18
N GLY A 109 -25.80 37.37 13.46
CA GLY A 109 -25.42 36.52 12.31
C GLY A 109 -24.16 35.64 12.42
N GLY A 110 -24.30 34.32 12.27
CA GLY A 110 -23.15 33.40 12.17
C GLY A 110 -22.34 33.63 10.89
N ARG A 111 -21.02 33.87 11.01
CA ARG A 111 -20.08 34.00 9.89
C ARG A 111 -19.27 32.71 9.72
N VAL A 112 -19.38 32.08 8.56
CA VAL A 112 -18.54 30.93 8.21
C VAL A 112 -17.11 31.40 7.91
N ARG A 113 -16.14 30.76 8.55
CA ARG A 113 -14.70 30.95 8.35
C ARG A 113 -14.08 29.63 7.92
N SER A 114 -13.01 29.72 7.14
CA SER A 114 -12.23 28.56 6.73
C SER A 114 -10.74 28.88 6.69
N PHE A 115 -9.92 27.86 6.93
CA PHE A 115 -8.49 27.93 6.68
C PHE A 115 -7.99 26.59 6.16
N ARG A 116 -6.88 26.65 5.42
CA ARG A 116 -6.24 25.50 4.80
C ARG A 116 -4.82 25.34 5.32
N LYS A 117 -4.46 24.13 5.72
CA LYS A 117 -3.10 23.77 6.12
C LYS A 117 -2.57 22.67 5.21
N LEU A 118 -1.35 22.86 4.72
CA LEU A 118 -0.66 21.93 3.83
C LEU A 118 0.49 21.29 4.58
N TYR A 119 0.61 19.99 4.44
CA TYR A 119 1.63 19.17 5.08
C TYR A 119 2.31 18.34 4.02
N GLN A 120 3.55 18.71 3.69
CA GLN A 120 4.31 18.08 2.62
C GLN A 120 5.29 17.05 3.19
N PHE A 121 5.36 15.88 2.55
CA PHE A 121 6.31 14.83 2.89
C PHE A 121 6.73 14.04 1.65
N LEU A 122 7.86 13.33 1.74
CA LEU A 122 8.38 12.51 0.66
C LEU A 122 8.10 11.04 0.96
N ALA A 123 7.41 10.35 0.04
CA ALA A 123 7.28 8.89 0.08
C ALA A 123 8.47 8.25 -0.64
N GLN A 124 9.25 7.45 0.08
CA GLN A 124 10.45 6.78 -0.42
C GLN A 124 10.19 5.28 -0.64
N PRO A 125 10.91 4.60 -1.53
CA PRO A 125 10.82 3.14 -1.62
C PRO A 125 11.29 2.47 -0.31
N CYS A 126 10.61 1.42 0.12
CA CYS A 126 11.06 0.58 1.26
C CYS A 126 11.91 -0.60 0.78
N VAL A 127 11.41 -1.33 -0.22
CA VAL A 127 12.02 -2.54 -0.77
C VAL A 127 12.24 -2.36 -2.27
N SER A 128 13.47 -2.56 -2.72
CA SER A 128 13.78 -2.64 -4.15
C SER A 128 13.75 -4.09 -4.61
N VAL A 129 13.11 -4.33 -5.76
CA VAL A 129 12.94 -5.67 -6.33
C VAL A 129 13.63 -5.76 -7.68
N ARG A 130 14.56 -6.72 -7.82
CA ARG A 130 15.17 -7.08 -9.10
C ARG A 130 14.88 -8.54 -9.40
N THR A 131 14.25 -8.82 -10.54
CA THR A 131 13.87 -10.18 -10.92
C THR A 131 14.70 -10.70 -12.09
N LYS A 132 14.91 -12.02 -12.09
CA LYS A 132 15.58 -12.74 -13.16
C LYS A 132 14.85 -14.05 -13.39
N THR A 133 14.51 -14.30 -14.64
CA THR A 133 13.82 -15.52 -15.05
C THR A 133 14.75 -16.42 -15.84
N THR A 134 14.81 -17.70 -15.46
CA THR A 134 15.58 -18.75 -16.12
C THR A 134 14.62 -19.81 -16.65
N GLU A 135 14.76 -20.20 -17.91
CA GLU A 135 13.97 -21.28 -18.51
C GLU A 135 14.56 -22.64 -18.13
N LEU A 136 13.69 -23.56 -17.72
CA LEU A 136 14.04 -24.94 -17.44
C LEU A 136 13.65 -25.84 -18.61
N GLU A 137 14.17 -27.07 -18.62
CA GLU A 137 13.75 -28.06 -19.59
C GLU A 137 12.24 -28.30 -19.53
N ALA A 138 11.58 -28.16 -20.69
CA ALA A 138 10.16 -28.38 -20.82
C ALA A 138 9.82 -29.87 -20.65
N VAL A 139 8.71 -30.15 -19.97
CA VAL A 139 8.27 -31.52 -19.68
C VAL A 139 7.24 -31.94 -20.70
N LYS A 140 7.46 -33.09 -21.34
CA LYS A 140 6.52 -33.67 -22.30
C LYS A 140 5.57 -34.63 -21.59
N VAL A 141 4.28 -34.31 -21.57
CA VAL A 141 3.25 -35.13 -20.92
C VAL A 141 2.26 -35.66 -21.95
N SER A 142 1.76 -36.89 -21.75
CA SER A 142 0.73 -37.47 -22.62
C SER A 142 -0.55 -36.67 -22.51
N ASP A 143 -1.05 -36.17 -23.63
CA ASP A 143 -2.32 -35.46 -23.68
C ASP A 143 -3.45 -36.45 -24.01
N LYS A 144 -4.23 -36.82 -22.99
CA LYS A 144 -5.37 -37.73 -23.17
C LYS A 144 -6.52 -37.09 -23.95
N ALA A 145 -6.53 -35.76 -24.13
CA ALA A 145 -7.61 -35.05 -24.81
C ALA A 145 -7.48 -35.06 -26.35
N HIS A 146 -6.26 -35.16 -26.89
CA HIS A 146 -6.01 -35.05 -28.35
C HIS A 146 -5.51 -36.34 -29.02
N GLY A 147 -5.49 -37.46 -28.28
CA GLY A 147 -5.24 -38.80 -28.82
C GLY A 147 -3.94 -39.45 -28.36
N PRO A 148 -3.74 -40.75 -28.62
CA PRO A 148 -2.67 -41.56 -28.01
C PRO A 148 -1.24 -41.16 -28.40
N TYR A 149 -1.06 -40.28 -29.39
CA TYR A 149 0.24 -39.89 -29.92
C TYR A 149 0.64 -38.43 -29.65
N GLU A 150 -0.27 -37.59 -29.16
CA GLU A 150 0.02 -36.17 -28.94
C GLU A 150 0.57 -35.94 -27.53
N LYS A 151 1.81 -35.41 -27.46
CA LYS A 151 2.47 -35.05 -26.21
C LYS A 151 2.41 -33.54 -26.05
N ALA A 152 1.69 -33.07 -25.03
CA ALA A 152 1.73 -31.67 -24.63
C ALA A 152 3.13 -31.35 -24.07
N THR A 153 3.73 -30.26 -24.52
CA THR A 153 4.99 -29.74 -23.96
C THR A 153 4.66 -28.66 -22.95
N LEU A 154 4.92 -28.92 -21.68
CA LEU A 154 4.68 -28.00 -20.57
C LEU A 154 5.93 -27.20 -20.26
N LEU A 155 5.78 -25.87 -20.24
CA LEU A 155 6.86 -24.93 -19.97
C LEU A 155 7.17 -24.84 -18.47
N ARG A 156 8.43 -24.67 -18.14
CA ARG A 156 8.91 -24.55 -16.76
C ARG A 156 9.95 -23.43 -16.66
N TYR A 157 9.91 -22.69 -15.56
CA TYR A 157 10.79 -21.56 -15.30
C TYR A 157 11.18 -21.52 -13.82
N VAL A 158 12.36 -20.98 -13.54
CA VAL A 158 12.74 -20.50 -12.22
C VAL A 158 12.71 -18.97 -12.26
N LEU A 159 11.97 -18.38 -11.35
CA LEU A 159 11.97 -16.95 -11.12
C LEU A 159 12.77 -16.66 -9.84
N GLU A 160 13.91 -16.00 -9.98
CA GLU A 160 14.72 -15.47 -8.89
C GLU A 160 14.33 -14.00 -8.68
N ALA A 161 14.09 -13.58 -7.44
CA ALA A 161 13.94 -12.18 -7.08
C ALA A 161 14.95 -11.81 -5.99
N GLN A 162 15.63 -10.70 -6.20
CA GLN A 162 16.51 -10.07 -5.24
C GLN A 162 15.75 -8.93 -4.58
N LEU A 163 15.53 -9.06 -3.28
CA LEU A 163 14.88 -8.05 -2.45
C LEU A 163 15.96 -7.32 -1.66
N GLU A 164 16.04 -6.01 -1.82
CA GLU A 164 16.97 -5.14 -1.12
C GLU A 164 16.19 -4.20 -0.20
N ASN A 165 16.55 -4.15 1.08
CA ASN A 165 16.04 -3.12 1.97
C ASN A 165 16.72 -1.79 1.62
N VAL A 166 15.95 -0.85 1.07
CA VAL A 166 16.44 0.49 0.69
C VAL A 166 15.99 1.59 1.64
N SER A 167 15.23 1.26 2.68
CA SER A 167 14.91 2.18 3.77
C SER A 167 16.13 2.39 4.69
N ASP A 168 15.98 3.31 5.64
CA ASP A 168 16.95 3.64 6.67
C ASP A 168 16.77 2.84 7.97
N ALA A 169 15.74 1.99 8.05
CA ALA A 169 15.41 1.16 9.20
C ALA A 169 15.35 -0.33 8.82
N PRO A 170 15.61 -1.26 9.76
CA PRO A 170 15.42 -2.68 9.49
C PRO A 170 13.94 -3.01 9.29
N ILE A 171 13.69 -4.01 8.44
CA ILE A 171 12.36 -4.54 8.17
C ILE A 171 12.34 -6.04 8.43
N LEU A 172 11.16 -6.57 8.76
CA LEU A 172 10.90 -7.99 8.91
C LEU A 172 10.03 -8.47 7.76
N LEU A 173 10.56 -9.33 6.89
CA LEU A 173 9.80 -9.90 5.78
C LEU A 173 8.74 -10.88 6.30
N GLN A 174 7.47 -10.63 5.98
CA GLN A 174 6.36 -11.46 6.42
C GLN A 174 5.93 -12.49 5.38
N GLN A 175 5.92 -12.11 4.10
CA GLN A 175 5.46 -12.99 3.03
C GLN A 175 6.09 -12.60 1.70
N THR A 176 6.51 -13.59 0.92
CA THR A 176 6.92 -13.36 -0.47
C THR A 176 6.21 -14.39 -1.36
N LYS A 177 5.18 -13.95 -2.07
CA LYS A 177 4.34 -14.85 -2.88
C LYS A 177 4.32 -14.42 -4.34
N LEU A 178 4.69 -15.34 -5.23
CA LEU A 178 4.42 -15.18 -6.65
C LEU A 178 2.95 -15.54 -6.91
N GLN A 179 2.19 -14.60 -7.47
CA GLN A 179 0.83 -14.81 -7.97
C GLN A 179 0.94 -15.16 -9.46
N PRO A 180 0.90 -16.46 -9.82
CA PRO A 180 1.13 -16.87 -11.19
C PRO A 180 -0.06 -16.49 -12.08
N LYS A 181 0.21 -16.13 -13.34
CA LYS A 181 -0.84 -15.99 -14.36
C LYS A 181 -1.15 -17.37 -14.92
N LEU A 182 -2.42 -17.74 -15.01
CA LEU A 182 -2.83 -18.98 -15.68
C LEU A 182 -2.26 -19.03 -17.11
N PRO A 183 -1.80 -20.20 -17.58
CA PRO A 183 -1.95 -21.55 -16.98
C PRO A 183 -0.79 -21.95 -16.05
N PHE A 184 -0.01 -21.00 -15.52
CA PHE A 184 1.08 -21.33 -14.62
C PHE A 184 0.62 -21.53 -13.18
N LYS A 185 1.32 -22.44 -12.50
CA LYS A 185 1.36 -22.59 -11.05
C LYS A 185 2.73 -22.17 -10.53
N SER A 186 2.76 -21.63 -9.32
CA SER A 186 3.99 -21.31 -8.62
C SER A 186 4.15 -22.14 -7.35
N THR A 187 5.38 -22.58 -7.10
CA THR A 187 5.82 -23.21 -5.86
C THR A 187 6.94 -22.36 -5.26
N SER A 188 6.79 -21.94 -4.00
CA SER A 188 7.83 -21.21 -3.26
C SER A 188 9.01 -22.13 -2.98
N LEU A 189 10.24 -21.62 -3.11
CA LEU A 189 11.48 -22.30 -2.74
C LEU A 189 12.18 -21.58 -1.57
N ASN A 190 11.42 -20.79 -0.81
CA ASN A 190 11.94 -19.88 0.22
C ASN A 190 11.72 -20.43 1.64
N TRP A 191 12.09 -19.63 2.64
CA TRP A 191 11.86 -19.90 4.06
C TRP A 191 10.37 -20.08 4.43
N ASP A 192 9.45 -19.57 3.60
CA ASP A 192 7.99 -19.68 3.79
C ASP A 192 7.37 -20.91 3.09
N ALA A 193 8.17 -21.76 2.45
CA ALA A 193 7.68 -22.93 1.72
C ALA A 193 7.16 -24.07 2.63
N GLU A 194 7.66 -24.19 3.86
CA GLU A 194 7.33 -25.27 4.80
C GLU A 194 6.34 -24.85 5.91
N GLN A 195 5.67 -23.70 5.76
CA GLN A 195 4.79 -23.11 6.79
C GLN A 195 3.55 -23.95 7.17
N ASP A 196 3.34 -25.11 6.53
CA ASP A 196 2.26 -26.07 6.83
C ASP A 196 2.56 -27.00 8.03
N ASN A 197 3.77 -26.96 8.61
CA ASN A 197 4.11 -27.73 9.81
C ASN A 197 4.31 -26.78 11.00
N ASP A 198 3.57 -27.05 12.09
CA ASP A 198 3.58 -26.63 13.52
C ASP A 198 4.83 -25.96 14.17
N VAL A 199 5.75 -25.39 13.40
CA VAL A 199 6.98 -24.73 13.80
C VAL A 199 6.89 -23.27 13.36
N ALA A 200 7.08 -22.35 14.30
CA ALA A 200 7.10 -20.92 14.00
C ALA A 200 8.26 -20.62 13.04
N ALA A 201 7.95 -20.40 11.76
CA ALA A 201 8.93 -20.00 10.77
C ALA A 201 9.53 -18.63 11.19
N GLU A 202 10.86 -18.56 11.34
CA GLU A 202 11.55 -17.30 11.63
C GLU A 202 11.50 -16.41 10.39
N TYR A 203 10.78 -15.30 10.52
CA TYR A 203 10.72 -14.26 9.50
C TYR A 203 12.10 -13.61 9.29
N PRO A 204 12.63 -13.51 8.06
CA PRO A 204 13.91 -12.87 7.82
C PRO A 204 13.87 -11.38 8.17
N SER A 205 14.82 -10.95 9.00
CA SER A 205 15.07 -9.53 9.26
C SER A 205 16.13 -9.00 8.32
N LEU A 206 15.83 -7.90 7.62
CA LEU A 206 16.73 -7.22 6.70
C LEU A 206 17.11 -5.87 7.27
N LYS A 207 18.38 -5.66 7.59
CA LYS A 207 18.91 -4.33 7.95
C LYS A 207 18.97 -3.43 6.71
N PRO A 208 19.13 -2.11 6.88
CA PRO A 208 19.35 -1.22 5.75
C PRO A 208 20.47 -1.74 4.86
N ARG A 209 20.21 -1.82 3.54
CA ARG A 209 21.10 -2.38 2.51
C ARG A 209 21.28 -3.90 2.50
N ASP A 210 20.66 -4.63 3.42
CA ASP A 210 20.66 -6.08 3.34
C ASP A 210 19.86 -6.54 2.12
N ILE A 211 20.32 -7.65 1.56
CA ILE A 211 19.78 -8.27 0.37
C ILE A 211 19.44 -9.71 0.69
N ILE A 212 18.24 -10.13 0.32
CA ILE A 212 17.83 -11.53 0.32
C ILE A 212 17.43 -11.97 -1.08
N GLN A 213 17.82 -13.19 -1.44
CA GLN A 213 17.38 -13.84 -2.67
C GLN A 213 16.25 -14.81 -2.35
N VAL A 214 15.17 -14.70 -3.12
CA VAL A 214 14.02 -15.59 -3.08
C VAL A 214 13.82 -16.20 -4.46
N ALA A 215 13.32 -17.43 -4.51
CA ALA A 215 13.13 -18.15 -5.76
C ALA A 215 11.76 -18.85 -5.79
N PHE A 216 11.21 -18.95 -6.99
CA PHE A 216 9.94 -19.61 -7.27
C PHE A 216 10.10 -20.54 -8.45
N LEU A 217 9.64 -21.77 -8.31
CA LEU A 217 9.44 -22.68 -9.43
C LEU A 217 8.09 -22.35 -10.07
N VAL A 218 8.07 -22.12 -11.38
CA VAL A 218 6.87 -21.77 -12.15
C VAL A 218 6.67 -22.82 -13.23
N GLU A 219 5.53 -23.50 -13.20
CA GLU A 219 5.25 -24.66 -14.05
C GLU A 219 3.90 -24.48 -14.72
N GLN A 220 3.86 -24.74 -16.03
CA GLN A 220 2.59 -24.79 -16.75
C GLN A 220 1.81 -26.02 -16.32
N GLU A 221 0.57 -25.83 -15.86
CA GLU A 221 -0.29 -26.93 -15.45
C GLU A 221 -0.89 -27.67 -16.64
N GLN A 222 -0.95 -28.99 -16.55
CA GLN A 222 -1.59 -29.83 -17.55
C GLN A 222 -3.10 -29.71 -17.46
N GLY A 223 -3.78 -29.58 -18.61
CA GLY A 223 -5.25 -29.59 -18.67
C GLY A 223 -5.91 -28.25 -18.33
N VAL A 224 -5.12 -27.21 -18.04
CA VAL A 224 -5.63 -25.85 -17.83
C VAL A 224 -5.68 -25.13 -19.18
N ALA A 225 -6.89 -24.98 -19.73
CA ALA A 225 -7.12 -24.26 -20.99
C ALA A 225 -7.15 -22.74 -20.82
N GLU A 226 -7.54 -22.26 -19.63
CA GLU A 226 -7.59 -20.83 -19.32
C GLU A 226 -6.20 -20.20 -19.40
N GLY A 227 -6.10 -19.05 -20.07
CA GLY A 227 -4.82 -18.35 -20.28
C GLY A 227 -3.84 -19.03 -21.25
N LEU A 228 -4.15 -20.24 -21.76
CA LEU A 228 -3.27 -20.95 -22.68
C LEU A 228 -3.15 -20.24 -24.05
N GLU A 229 -4.24 -19.65 -24.54
CA GLU A 229 -4.26 -18.90 -25.79
C GLU A 229 -3.46 -17.59 -25.66
N ASP A 230 -3.69 -16.82 -24.60
CA ASP A 230 -2.88 -15.65 -24.22
C ASP A 230 -1.38 -15.97 -24.14
N LEU A 231 -1.03 -17.11 -23.52
CA LEU A 231 0.34 -17.57 -23.41
C LEU A 231 0.95 -17.86 -24.78
N LYS A 232 0.23 -18.61 -25.63
CA LYS A 232 0.68 -18.90 -27.00
C LYS A 232 0.88 -17.62 -27.81
N ASP A 233 -0.04 -16.67 -27.66
CA ASP A 233 -0.02 -15.40 -28.37
C ASP A 233 1.12 -14.49 -27.91
N SER A 234 1.33 -14.36 -26.60
CA SER A 234 2.45 -13.57 -26.06
C SER A 234 3.81 -14.14 -26.45
N ILE A 235 3.95 -15.46 -26.44
CA ILE A 235 5.18 -16.13 -26.92
C ILE A 235 5.37 -15.89 -28.42
N LYS A 236 4.31 -15.99 -29.24
CA LYS A 236 4.41 -15.79 -30.69
C LYS A 236 4.72 -14.34 -31.07
N ARG A 237 4.06 -13.37 -30.43
CA ARG A 237 4.20 -11.94 -30.75
C ARG A 237 5.45 -11.34 -30.15
N ASP A 238 5.67 -11.56 -28.86
CA ASP A 238 6.70 -10.85 -28.09
C ASP A 238 7.93 -11.72 -27.79
N GLY A 239 7.84 -13.03 -28.02
CA GLY A 239 8.89 -13.98 -27.64
C GLY A 239 9.02 -14.12 -26.12
N ARG A 240 7.98 -13.76 -25.36
CA ARG A 240 7.98 -13.72 -23.88
C ARG A 240 6.69 -14.35 -23.34
N ALA A 241 6.79 -14.98 -22.18
CA ALA A 241 5.66 -15.43 -21.39
C ALA A 241 5.47 -14.52 -20.18
N VAL A 242 4.21 -14.23 -19.85
CA VAL A 242 3.83 -13.55 -18.60
C VAL A 242 3.71 -14.61 -17.50
N LEU A 243 4.57 -14.54 -16.50
CA LEU A 243 4.60 -15.53 -15.42
C LEU A 243 3.65 -15.18 -14.27
N GLY A 244 3.43 -13.89 -13.99
CA GLY A 244 2.62 -13.45 -12.85
C GLY A 244 3.11 -12.16 -12.22
N GLN A 245 2.73 -11.91 -10.98
CA GLN A 245 3.13 -10.74 -10.18
C GLN A 245 3.70 -11.18 -8.84
N LEU A 246 4.78 -10.55 -8.39
CA LEU A 246 5.37 -10.84 -7.09
C LEU A 246 4.78 -9.91 -6.04
N ALA A 247 4.15 -10.48 -5.02
CA ALA A 247 3.63 -9.78 -3.86
C ALA A 247 4.56 -9.99 -2.65
N ILE A 248 4.97 -8.91 -2.02
CA ILE A 248 5.89 -8.88 -0.89
C ILE A 248 5.20 -8.14 0.25
N GLN A 249 5.32 -8.66 1.46
CA GLN A 249 4.82 -8.02 2.67
C GLN A 249 5.91 -7.98 3.72
N TRP A 250 5.98 -6.88 4.47
CA TRP A 250 6.94 -6.68 5.55
C TRP A 250 6.32 -5.93 6.72
N ARG A 251 7.07 -5.89 7.83
CA ARG A 251 6.83 -5.00 8.94
C ARG A 251 8.03 -4.14 9.26
N THR A 252 7.78 -2.90 9.66
CA THR A 252 8.80 -1.99 10.19
C THR A 252 9.08 -2.30 11.66
N GLU A 253 10.13 -1.70 12.23
CA GLU A 253 10.48 -1.82 13.66
C GLU A 253 9.30 -1.51 14.60
N MET A 254 8.44 -0.57 14.21
CA MET A 254 7.29 -0.14 15.00
C MET A 254 6.03 -0.97 14.72
N GLY A 255 6.15 -2.04 13.93
CA GLY A 255 5.08 -2.98 13.63
C GLY A 255 4.11 -2.52 12.55
N GLU A 256 4.37 -1.42 11.86
CA GLU A 256 3.57 -0.98 10.70
C GLU A 256 3.72 -2.00 9.59
N ARG A 257 2.62 -2.27 8.87
CA ARG A 257 2.61 -3.22 7.75
C ARG A 257 2.91 -2.47 6.46
N GLY A 258 3.85 -3.01 5.68
CA GLY A 258 4.11 -2.57 4.32
C GLY A 258 3.88 -3.69 3.33
N SER A 259 3.48 -3.36 2.11
CA SER A 259 3.29 -4.31 1.02
C SER A 259 3.66 -3.72 -0.34
N LEU A 260 4.24 -4.54 -1.21
CA LEU A 260 4.62 -4.16 -2.56
C LEU A 260 4.17 -5.27 -3.51
N SER A 261 3.54 -4.88 -4.63
CA SER A 261 3.26 -5.80 -5.74
C SER A 261 3.99 -5.31 -6.97
N THR A 262 4.72 -6.20 -7.64
CA THR A 262 5.32 -5.88 -8.93
C THR A 262 4.27 -5.85 -10.03
N GLY A 263 4.59 -5.22 -11.15
CA GLY A 263 3.87 -5.46 -12.40
C GLY A 263 4.09 -6.88 -12.93
N ASN A 264 3.54 -7.15 -14.11
CA ASN A 264 3.66 -8.45 -14.78
C ASN A 264 5.12 -8.81 -15.05
N LEU A 265 5.57 -9.91 -14.44
CA LEU A 265 6.90 -10.47 -14.61
C LEU A 265 6.95 -11.30 -15.89
N LEU A 266 7.92 -11.01 -16.73
CA LEU A 266 8.07 -11.58 -18.06
C LEU A 266 9.29 -12.49 -18.12
N THR A 267 9.25 -13.51 -18.98
CA THR A 267 10.46 -14.24 -19.38
C THR A 267 11.36 -13.37 -20.26
N ARG A 268 12.64 -13.77 -20.39
CA ARG A 268 13.53 -13.14 -21.36
C ARG A 268 13.01 -13.38 -22.78
N ARG A 269 13.17 -12.37 -23.63
CA ARG A 269 12.83 -12.48 -25.05
C ARG A 269 13.70 -13.58 -25.67
N LYS A 270 13.07 -14.58 -26.27
CA LYS A 270 13.78 -15.50 -27.17
C LYS A 270 14.19 -14.71 -28.41
N VAL A 271 15.49 -14.52 -28.60
CA VAL A 271 16.03 -14.05 -29.88
C VAL A 271 16.06 -15.29 -30.76
N ALA A 272 15.27 -15.26 -31.84
CA ALA A 272 15.27 -16.29 -32.87
C ALA A 272 16.57 -16.24 -33.68
#